data_AF-A0A1J1AD59-F1
#
_entry.id   AF-A0A1J1AD59-F1
#
_cell.length_a   1.000
_cell.length_b   1.000
_cell.length_c   1.000
_cell.angle_alpha   90.00
_cell.angle_beta   90.00
_cell.angle_gamma   90.00
#
_symmetry.space_group_name_H-M   'P 1'
#
loop_
_entity.id
_entity.type
_entity.pdbx_description
1 polymer ?
#
loop_
_entity_poly.entity_id
_entity_poly.type
_entity_poly.pdbx_seq_one_letter_code
_entity_poly.pdbx_strand_id
1 'polypeptide(L)'
;MKFETTTDYDVVSRRASFDAYKEGVVVEHESGEQMRANWHLMKMEMAHRDSNVFSMGRTADAGVLLIPSYVNFPTLGRTENDVQAVLEQYFDFSIPLFVWEYPTK
;
A
#
# COMPACT_ATOMS: atom_id res chain seq x y z
N MET A 1 -19.09 1.36 -9.71
CA MET A 1 -18.26 2.43 -10.27
C MET A 1 -16.83 2.14 -9.82
N LYS A 2 -15.98 1.60 -10.69
CA LYS A 2 -14.55 1.45 -10.42
C LYS A 2 -13.93 2.82 -10.66
N PHE A 3 -13.38 3.44 -9.64
CA PHE A 3 -12.62 4.68 -9.80
C PHE A 3 -11.25 4.27 -10.35
N GLU A 4 -11.12 4.30 -11.67
CA GLU A 4 -9.80 4.30 -12.31
C GLU A 4 -9.23 5.70 -12.08
N THR A 5 -8.32 5.83 -11.12
CA THR A 5 -7.53 7.05 -10.93
C THR A 5 -6.57 7.14 -12.12
N THR A 6 -6.95 7.96 -13.12
CA THR A 6 -6.01 8.44 -14.13
C THR A 6 -5.05 9.42 -13.48
N THR A 7 -3.78 9.03 -13.38
CA THR A 7 -2.70 10.01 -13.20
C THR A 7 -2.51 10.82 -14.48
N ASP A 8 -2.00 12.05 -14.35
CA ASP A 8 -1.81 13.08 -15.40
C ASP A 8 -1.08 12.65 -16.70
N TYR A 9 -0.70 11.37 -16.84
CA TYR A 9 0.03 10.83 -17.99
C TYR A 9 -0.54 9.52 -18.58
N ASP A 10 -1.73 9.06 -18.19
CA ASP A 10 -2.44 7.96 -18.88
C ASP A 10 -1.63 6.63 -18.99
N VAL A 11 -0.70 6.37 -18.05
CA VAL A 11 0.13 5.15 -18.08
C VAL A 11 -0.36 4.10 -17.09
N VAL A 12 -1.00 3.06 -17.64
CA VAL A 12 -1.44 1.87 -16.92
C VAL A 12 -0.22 1.01 -16.56
N SER A 13 0.11 0.90 -15.26
CA SER A 13 1.00 -0.15 -14.76
C SER A 13 0.32 -1.51 -14.94
N ARG A 14 0.83 -2.33 -15.87
CA ARG A 14 0.30 -3.67 -16.18
C ARG A 14 0.64 -4.74 -15.12
N ARG A 15 1.41 -4.41 -14.07
CA ARG A 15 1.83 -5.39 -13.05
C ARG A 15 1.30 -5.11 -11.63
N ALA A 16 0.80 -3.91 -11.34
CA ALA A 16 0.24 -3.56 -10.04
C ALA A 16 -0.67 -2.32 -10.14
N SER A 17 -1.98 -2.51 -10.36
CA SER A 17 -2.94 -1.40 -10.44
C SER A 17 -3.26 -0.85 -9.04
N PHE A 18 -2.62 0.23 -8.61
CA PHE A 18 -2.90 0.91 -7.32
C PHE A 18 -4.23 1.68 -7.35
N ASP A 19 -4.88 1.84 -6.20
CA ASP A 19 -6.11 2.65 -6.10
C ASP A 19 -5.84 4.13 -6.41
N ALA A 20 -4.68 4.64 -5.97
CA ALA A 20 -4.14 5.90 -6.45
C ALA A 20 -2.60 5.90 -6.48
N TYR A 21 -2.04 6.74 -7.33
CA TYR A 21 -0.61 7.02 -7.40
C TYR A 21 -0.40 8.50 -7.74
N LYS A 22 0.55 9.18 -7.10
CA LYS A 22 0.97 10.52 -7.51
C LYS A 22 2.37 10.81 -6.98
N GLU A 23 3.27 11.27 -7.86
CA GLU A 23 4.61 11.77 -7.47
C GLU A 23 5.35 10.83 -6.51
N GLY A 24 5.41 9.53 -6.83
CA GLY A 24 6.11 8.54 -6.00
C GLY A 24 5.28 7.97 -4.84
N VAL A 25 4.14 8.57 -4.50
CA VAL A 25 3.27 8.08 -3.43
C VAL A 25 2.22 7.13 -3.99
N VAL A 26 2.17 5.90 -3.45
CA VAL A 26 1.13 4.91 -3.76
C VAL A 26 0.10 4.82 -2.65
N VAL A 27 -1.17 4.66 -3.02
CA VAL A 27 -2.29 4.56 -2.06
C VAL A 27 -3.09 3.29 -2.34
N GLU A 28 -3.43 2.58 -1.27
CA GLU A 28 -4.36 1.45 -1.29
C GLU A 28 -5.42 1.64 -0.20
N HIS A 29 -6.67 1.35 -0.56
CA HIS A 29 -7.79 1.34 0.35
C HIS A 29 -8.29 -0.08 0.53
N GLU A 30 -8.10 -0.66 1.71
CA GLU A 30 -8.59 -1.99 2.02
C GLU A 30 -9.85 -1.90 2.87
N SER A 31 -10.99 -2.38 2.37
CA SER A 31 -12.29 -2.25 3.03
C SER A 31 -12.82 -3.51 3.73
N GLY A 32 -12.16 -4.66 3.58
CA GLY A 32 -12.77 -5.96 3.82
C GLY A 32 -11.95 -6.98 4.61
N GLU A 33 -10.66 -7.17 4.32
CA GLU A 33 -9.95 -8.37 4.79
C GLU A 33 -8.45 -8.14 5.08
N GLN A 34 -7.99 -8.71 6.20
CA GLN A 34 -6.58 -8.68 6.63
C GLN A 34 -5.62 -9.25 5.56
N MET A 35 -5.98 -10.36 4.91
CA MET A 35 -5.13 -10.97 3.88
C MET A 35 -4.93 -10.05 2.67
N ARG A 36 -5.95 -9.25 2.33
CA ARG A 36 -5.84 -8.26 1.26
C ARG A 36 -4.97 -7.08 1.66
N ALA A 37 -5.08 -6.60 2.90
CA ALA A 37 -4.17 -5.58 3.43
C ALA A 37 -2.69 -6.03 3.36
N ASN A 38 -2.39 -7.29 3.67
CA ASN A 38 -1.04 -7.85 3.51
C ASN A 38 -0.61 -7.88 2.03
N TRP A 39 -1.51 -8.22 1.11
CA TRP A 39 -1.24 -8.14 -0.33
C TRP A 39 -0.93 -6.72 -0.80
N HIS A 40 -1.68 -5.73 -0.32
CA HIS A 40 -1.43 -4.31 -0.59
C HIS A 40 -0.05 -3.89 -0.12
N LEU A 41 0.38 -4.30 1.07
CA LEU A 41 1.74 -4.07 1.54
C LEU A 41 2.79 -4.68 0.60
N MET A 42 2.71 -5.98 0.30
CA MET A 42 3.66 -6.64 -0.60
C MET A 42 3.79 -5.93 -1.95
N LYS A 43 2.65 -5.49 -2.49
CA LYS A 43 2.59 -4.74 -3.75
C LYS A 43 3.29 -3.38 -3.66
N MET A 44 3.12 -2.64 -2.57
CA MET A 44 3.82 -1.37 -2.33
C MET A 44 5.33 -1.59 -2.23
N GLU A 45 5.78 -2.62 -1.51
CA GLU A 45 7.20 -2.95 -1.38
C GLU A 45 7.82 -3.32 -2.74
N MET A 46 7.11 -4.11 -3.54
CA MET A 46 7.55 -4.42 -4.90
C MET A 46 7.68 -3.16 -5.76
N ALA A 47 6.75 -2.22 -5.64
CA ALA A 47 6.79 -0.96 -6.36
C ALA A 47 7.92 -0.03 -5.91
N HIS A 48 8.36 -0.14 -4.66
CA HIS A 48 9.53 0.56 -4.14
C HIS A 48 10.85 -0.04 -4.65
N ARG A 49 10.94 -1.38 -4.72
CA ARG A 49 12.17 -2.10 -5.09
C ARG A 49 12.38 -2.25 -6.60
N ASP A 50 11.32 -2.47 -7.35
CA ASP A 50 11.39 -2.82 -8.78
C ASP A 50 10.96 -1.65 -9.66
N SER A 51 11.94 -1.02 -10.29
CA SER A 51 11.75 0.07 -11.26
C SER A 51 10.95 -0.34 -12.50
N ASN A 52 10.70 -1.64 -12.71
CA ASN A 52 9.86 -2.14 -13.81
C ASN A 52 8.36 -2.16 -13.46
N VAL A 53 7.99 -1.86 -12.21
CA VAL A 53 6.58 -1.80 -11.80
C VAL A 53 5.90 -0.58 -12.39
N PHE A 54 6.58 0.57 -12.44
CA PHE A 54 6.11 1.75 -13.14
C PHE A 54 6.79 1.93 -14.49
N SER A 55 6.12 2.62 -15.40
CA SER A 55 6.74 3.07 -16.63
C SER A 55 7.89 4.05 -16.36
N MET A 56 8.84 4.12 -17.30
CA MET A 56 9.97 5.04 -17.25
C MET A 56 10.97 4.77 -16.10
N GLY A 57 11.00 3.55 -15.55
CA GLY A 57 11.98 3.18 -14.54
C GLY A 57 11.76 3.84 -13.18
N ARG A 58 10.54 4.32 -12.91
CA ARG A 58 10.21 4.94 -11.62
C ARG A 58 9.89 3.88 -10.57
N THR A 59 10.09 4.23 -9.31
CA THR A 59 9.72 3.45 -8.13
C THR A 59 8.76 4.25 -7.27
N ALA A 60 8.08 3.57 -6.34
CA ALA A 60 7.36 4.26 -5.27
C ALA A 60 8.37 4.76 -4.24
N ASP A 61 8.15 5.95 -3.70
CA ASP A 61 8.96 6.57 -2.65
C ASP A 61 8.32 6.38 -1.27
N ALA A 62 6.98 6.27 -1.22
CA ALA A 62 6.21 6.05 0.01
C ALA A 62 4.87 5.37 -0.27
N GLY A 63 4.35 4.65 0.72
CA GLY A 63 3.06 3.97 0.67
C GLY A 63 2.06 4.53 1.69
N VAL A 64 0.78 4.57 1.30
CA VAL A 64 -0.35 4.91 2.17
C VAL A 64 -1.36 3.78 2.15
N LEU A 65 -1.60 3.16 3.31
CA LEU A 65 -2.65 2.15 3.49
C LEU A 65 -3.80 2.75 4.30
N LEU A 66 -4.97 2.86 3.68
CA LEU A 66 -6.21 3.29 4.31
C LEU A 66 -7.02 2.06 4.69
N ILE A 67 -7.40 1.94 5.97
CA ILE A 67 -8.09 0.75 6.48
C ILE A 67 -9.18 1.12 7.50
N PRO A 68 -10.37 0.51 7.45
CA PRO A 68 -11.40 0.73 8.45
C PRO A 68 -11.05 0.05 9.76
N SER A 69 -11.44 0.66 10.88
CA SER A 69 -11.08 0.21 12.23
C SER A 69 -11.60 -1.17 12.65
N TYR A 70 -12.51 -1.76 11.88
CA TYR A 70 -13.01 -3.12 12.14
C TYR A 70 -12.18 -4.22 11.46
N VAL A 71 -11.30 -3.88 10.50
CA VAL A 71 -10.45 -4.88 9.86
C VAL A 71 -9.38 -5.25 10.88
N ASN A 72 -9.34 -6.52 11.26
CA ASN A 72 -8.38 -7.08 12.19
C ASN A 72 -7.00 -7.20 11.54
N PHE A 73 -6.49 -6.08 11.04
CA PHE A 73 -5.10 -5.89 10.72
C PHE A 73 -4.33 -5.70 12.03
N PRO A 74 -3.04 -6.07 12.14
CA PRO A 74 -2.23 -5.66 13.27
C PRO A 74 -2.18 -4.13 13.28
N THR A 75 -3.11 -3.55 14.02
CA THR A 75 -3.38 -2.12 14.05
C THR A 75 -2.29 -1.43 14.86
N LEU A 76 -2.07 -0.15 14.53
CA LEU A 76 -1.18 0.78 15.24
C LEU A 76 -1.49 0.92 16.75
N GLY A 77 -2.61 0.37 17.22
CA GLY A 77 -2.98 0.28 18.63
C GLY A 77 -2.26 -0.84 19.40
N ARG A 78 -1.59 -1.76 18.70
CA ARG A 78 -0.59 -2.64 19.30
C ARG A 78 0.78 -2.08 18.92
N THR A 79 1.58 -1.86 19.95
CA THR A 79 2.98 -1.41 19.95
C THR A 79 3.69 -1.58 18.61
N GLU A 80 4.52 -0.59 18.22
CA GLU A 80 5.52 -0.62 17.13
C GLU A 80 5.99 -2.03 16.70
N ASN A 81 6.23 -2.90 17.68
CA ASN A 81 6.47 -4.35 17.59
C ASN A 81 5.52 -5.19 16.70
N ASP A 82 4.22 -4.91 16.62
CA ASP A 82 3.25 -5.73 15.85
C ASP A 82 3.26 -5.37 14.37
N VAL A 83 3.40 -4.08 14.07
CA VAL A 83 3.68 -3.60 12.71
C VAL A 83 5.05 -4.13 12.30
N GLN A 84 6.06 -3.98 13.16
CA GLN A 84 7.40 -4.49 12.92
C GLN A 84 7.40 -6.03 12.74
N ALA A 85 6.60 -6.80 13.47
CA ALA A 85 6.50 -8.25 13.31
C ALA A 85 5.89 -8.65 11.94
N VAL A 86 4.94 -7.87 11.40
CA VAL A 86 4.46 -8.05 10.03
C VAL A 86 5.56 -7.69 9.04
N LEU A 87 6.21 -6.53 9.21
CA LEU A 87 7.29 -6.08 8.33
C LEU A 87 8.52 -7.04 8.35
N GLU A 88 8.80 -7.66 9.49
CA GLU A 88 9.86 -8.66 9.70
C GLU A 88 9.48 -10.04 9.13
N GLN A 89 8.21 -10.47 9.23
CA GLN A 89 7.74 -11.72 8.62
C GLN A 89 7.73 -11.66 7.09
N TYR A 90 7.49 -10.48 6.52
CA TYR A 90 7.62 -10.21 5.08
C TYR A 90 9.03 -9.70 4.75
N PHE A 91 10.06 -10.29 5.35
CA PHE A 91 11.50 -10.13 5.10
C PHE A 91 11.87 -8.86 4.31
N ASP A 92 12.17 -7.80 5.07
CA ASP A 92 12.82 -6.56 4.62
C ASP A 92 11.87 -5.53 3.99
N PHE A 93 10.69 -5.31 4.57
CA PHE A 93 9.87 -4.18 4.16
C PHE A 93 10.62 -2.85 4.40
N SER A 94 10.79 -2.07 3.35
CA SER A 94 11.69 -0.90 3.35
C SER A 94 11.01 0.38 2.85
N ILE A 95 9.87 0.27 2.17
CA ILE A 95 9.12 1.45 1.76
C ILE A 95 8.63 2.22 3.00
N PRO A 96 8.86 3.54 3.08
CA PRO A 96 8.22 4.40 4.07
C PRO A 96 6.69 4.24 4.00
N LEU A 97 6.07 3.83 5.11
CA LEU A 97 4.65 3.47 5.14
C LEU A 97 3.88 4.34 6.14
N PHE A 98 2.80 4.95 5.66
CA PHE A 98 1.78 5.58 6.48
C PHE A 98 0.51 4.72 6.47
N VAL A 99 0.05 4.32 7.66
CA VAL A 99 -1.21 3.58 7.82
C VAL A 99 -2.22 4.50 8.48
N TRP A 100 -3.37 4.70 7.85
CA TRP A 100 -4.49 5.43 8.43
C TRP A 100 -5.66 4.49 8.69
N GLU A 101 -5.88 4.22 9.96
CA GLU A 101 -7.09 3.58 10.45
C GLU A 101 -8.21 4.62 10.63
N TYR A 102 -9.34 4.47 9.92
CA TYR A 102 -10.46 5.40 10.00
C TYR A 102 -11.68 4.79 10.69
N PRO A 103 -12.43 5.59 11.48
CA PRO A 103 -13.61 5.12 12.17
C PRO A 103 -14.72 4.78 11.18
N THR A 104 -15.45 3.70 11.44
CA THR A 104 -16.59 3.26 10.61
C THR A 104 -17.94 3.49 11.28
N LYS A 105 -17.96 4.29 12.35
CA LYS A 105 -19.16 4.70 13.08
C LYS A 105 -19.31 6.21 13.01
#